data_AF-A0A147DRD5-F1
#
_entry.id   AF-A0A147DRD5-F1
#
_cell.length_a   1.000
_cell.length_b   1.000
_cell.length_c   1.000
_cell.angle_alpha   90.00
_cell.angle_beta   90.00
_cell.angle_gamma   90.00
#
_symmetry.space_group_name_H-M   'P 1'
#
loop_
_entity.id
_entity.type
_entity.pdbx_description
1 polymer ?
#
loop_
_entity_poly.entity_id
_entity_poly.type
_entity_poly.pdbx_seq_one_letter_code
_entity_poly.pdbx_strand_id
1 'polypeptide(L)'
;MVDDVAWSPPRRRNGIWWIVASGLLLPAGWVAWLLVALAGYNGAGMSTHSLAGQTIGSAVVTVVCVGVPLAGMVLLLVQRRRDRAVTLVGPVGCAVFVVLAAVSLGYPTVRVAQAWAEEEEQRAQPPTALETSRTEAQAEQDLADVGQRAVTALGAELGSGEVGRYTRACSLSNLAQGTRYTWEWSASSVPEGEPRSDAERAADELPAAELEQRIAPVREVFRDAGLRDADPLGWNVRGYGDGWLHEAFAGVTKVSGDVSLETTCLAGGPGDGVDEDE
;
A
#
# COMPACT_ATOMS: atom_id res chain seq x y z
N MET A 1 -81.17 30.59 -15.11
CA MET A 1 -79.72 30.66 -14.86
C MET A 1 -79.23 29.23 -14.86
N VAL A 2 -78.46 28.86 -15.87
CA VAL A 2 -77.80 27.56 -15.97
C VAL A 2 -76.42 27.78 -15.39
N ASP A 3 -76.08 27.08 -14.32
CA ASP A 3 -74.76 27.16 -13.71
C ASP A 3 -73.75 26.46 -14.63
N ASP A 4 -72.82 27.24 -15.18
CA ASP A 4 -71.63 26.75 -15.85
C ASP A 4 -70.72 26.07 -14.82
N VAL A 5 -70.89 24.75 -14.66
CA VAL A 5 -69.93 23.92 -13.91
C VAL A 5 -68.66 23.84 -14.75
N ALA A 6 -67.72 24.76 -14.48
CA ALA A 6 -66.38 24.75 -15.05
C ALA A 6 -65.70 23.40 -14.77
N TRP A 7 -65.69 22.54 -15.79
CA TRP A 7 -64.97 21.27 -15.76
C TRP A 7 -63.48 21.53 -15.58
N SER A 8 -62.99 21.30 -14.36
CA SER A 8 -61.57 21.31 -14.05
C SER A 8 -60.98 19.95 -14.41
N PRO A 9 -60.00 19.83 -15.33
CA PRO A 9 -59.43 18.54 -15.66
C PRO A 9 -58.81 17.91 -14.39
N PRO A 10 -58.98 16.59 -14.17
CA PRO A 10 -58.45 15.93 -12.99
C PRO A 10 -56.94 16.15 -12.91
N ARG A 11 -56.47 16.72 -11.79
CA ARG A 11 -55.05 16.90 -11.48
C ARG A 11 -54.36 15.54 -11.56
N ARG A 12 -53.70 15.25 -12.69
CA ARG A 12 -52.87 14.06 -12.83
C ARG A 12 -51.69 14.19 -11.85
N ARG A 13 -51.55 13.19 -10.98
CA ARG A 13 -50.46 13.12 -10.01
C ARG A 13 -49.28 12.43 -10.72
N ASN A 14 -48.38 13.24 -11.28
CA ASN A 14 -47.42 12.78 -12.30
C ASN A 14 -46.14 12.14 -11.73
N GLY A 15 -46.00 12.01 -10.41
CA GLY A 15 -44.79 11.47 -9.77
C GLY A 15 -43.51 12.30 -9.98
N ILE A 16 -43.62 13.49 -10.57
CA ILE A 16 -42.48 14.36 -10.95
C ILE A 16 -41.54 14.64 -9.77
N TRP A 17 -42.09 14.80 -8.56
CA TRP A 17 -41.27 15.02 -7.37
C TRP A 17 -40.28 13.88 -7.10
N TRP A 18 -40.65 12.62 -7.35
CA TRP A 18 -39.73 11.48 -7.22
C TRP A 18 -38.60 11.50 -8.25
N ILE A 19 -38.91 11.95 -9.46
CA ILE A 19 -37.92 12.13 -10.54
C ILE A 19 -36.93 13.24 -10.15
N VAL A 20 -37.43 14.39 -9.67
CA VAL A 20 -36.58 15.51 -9.24
C VAL A 20 -35.72 15.13 -8.05
N ALA A 21 -36.30 14.46 -7.05
CA ALA A 21 -35.55 13.95 -5.91
C ALA A 21 -34.45 12.98 -6.35
N SER A 22 -34.77 12.00 -7.22
CA SER A 22 -33.79 11.03 -7.74
C SER A 22 -32.69 11.71 -8.57
N GLY A 23 -33.06 12.72 -9.37
CA GLY A 23 -32.13 13.50 -10.19
C GLY A 23 -31.16 14.36 -9.39
N LEU A 24 -31.54 14.82 -8.20
CA LEU A 24 -30.64 15.53 -7.27
C LEU A 24 -29.81 14.57 -6.43
N LEU A 25 -30.39 13.42 -6.07
CA LEU A 25 -29.79 12.47 -5.15
C LEU A 25 -28.63 11.70 -5.81
N LEU A 26 -28.70 11.44 -7.11
CA LEU A 26 -27.62 10.78 -7.85
C LEU A 26 -26.31 11.60 -7.90
N PRO A 27 -26.30 12.90 -8.30
CA PRO A 27 -25.08 13.72 -8.25
C PRO A 27 -24.60 13.98 -6.82
N ALA A 28 -25.50 14.21 -5.85
CA ALA A 28 -25.13 14.34 -4.45
C ALA A 28 -24.48 13.06 -3.90
N GLY A 29 -25.02 11.90 -4.27
CA GLY A 29 -24.46 10.58 -3.97
C GLY A 29 -23.09 10.38 -4.61
N TRP A 30 -22.89 10.85 -5.83
CA TRP A 30 -21.58 10.81 -6.50
C TRP A 30 -20.54 11.63 -5.74
N VAL A 31 -20.89 12.86 -5.32
CA VAL A 31 -20.01 13.70 -4.50
C VAL A 31 -19.71 13.03 -3.16
N ALA A 32 -20.71 12.48 -2.48
CA ALA A 32 -20.52 11.77 -1.22
C ALA A 32 -19.63 10.53 -1.38
N TRP A 33 -19.83 9.75 -2.44
CA TRP A 33 -19.00 8.59 -2.75
C TRP A 33 -17.55 8.97 -3.02
N LEU A 34 -17.32 10.04 -3.80
CA LEU A 34 -15.97 10.56 -4.04
C LEU A 34 -15.28 11.01 -2.74
N LEU A 35 -16.01 11.68 -1.84
CA LEU A 35 -15.44 12.11 -0.56
C LEU A 35 -15.05 10.91 0.30
N VAL A 36 -15.86 9.85 0.32
CA VAL A 36 -15.53 8.59 1.01
C VAL A 36 -14.31 7.92 0.36
N ALA A 37 -14.24 7.90 -0.97
CA ALA A 37 -13.11 7.34 -1.70
C ALA A 37 -11.81 8.12 -1.38
N LEU A 38 -11.85 9.45 -1.43
CA LEU A 38 -10.73 10.35 -1.13
C LEU A 38 -10.25 10.22 0.33
N ALA A 39 -11.18 10.10 1.29
CA ALA A 39 -10.84 9.89 2.69
C ALA A 39 -10.11 8.55 2.90
N GLY A 40 -10.50 7.49 2.20
CA GLY A 40 -9.78 6.21 2.22
C GLY A 40 -8.36 6.30 1.66
N TYR A 41 -8.16 7.05 0.57
CA TYR A 41 -6.83 7.27 -0.03
C TYR A 41 -5.90 8.10 0.87
N ASN A 42 -6.39 9.17 1.49
CA ASN A 42 -5.59 10.05 2.35
C ASN A 42 -5.32 9.44 3.74
N GLY A 43 -6.09 8.41 4.15
CA GLY A 43 -5.92 7.68 5.42
C GLY A 43 -5.00 6.46 5.33
N ALA A 44 -4.44 6.15 4.15
CA ALA A 44 -3.63 4.95 3.89
C ALA A 44 -2.31 4.87 4.69
N GLY A 45 -1.95 5.91 5.44
CA GLY A 45 -0.70 5.96 6.19
C GLY A 45 -0.70 5.32 7.58
N MET A 46 -1.84 5.03 8.23
CA MET A 46 -1.78 4.73 9.68
C MET A 46 -2.87 3.88 10.34
N SER A 47 -3.86 3.32 9.64
CA SER A 47 -4.80 2.42 10.33
C SER A 47 -5.65 1.57 9.38
N THR A 48 -5.86 0.31 9.78
CA THR A 48 -6.84 -0.67 9.27
C THR A 48 -8.29 -0.14 9.18
N HIS A 49 -8.55 1.06 9.71
CA HIS A 49 -9.80 1.79 9.61
C HIS A 49 -10.06 2.43 8.23
N SER A 50 -9.05 2.60 7.38
CA SER A 50 -9.21 3.30 6.09
C SER A 50 -10.06 2.52 5.07
N LEU A 51 -9.83 1.21 4.89
CA LEU A 51 -10.60 0.38 3.96
C LEU A 51 -11.98 0.01 4.51
N ALA A 52 -12.08 -0.44 5.77
CA ALA A 52 -13.38 -0.78 6.36
C ALA A 52 -14.36 0.42 6.37
N GLY A 53 -13.87 1.62 6.70
CA GLY A 53 -14.65 2.85 6.65
C GLY A 53 -15.06 3.23 5.23
N GLN A 54 -14.18 3.04 4.24
CA GLN A 54 -14.46 3.27 2.83
C GLN A 54 -15.53 2.31 2.30
N THR A 55 -15.47 1.01 2.65
CA THR A 55 -16.46 0.00 2.25
C THR A 55 -17.83 0.28 2.87
N ILE A 56 -17.90 0.58 4.18
CA ILE A 56 -19.16 0.91 4.85
C ILE A 56 -19.77 2.20 4.28
N GLY A 57 -18.95 3.25 4.11
CA GLY A 57 -19.41 4.53 3.57
C GLY A 57 -19.93 4.41 2.13
N SER A 58 -19.20 3.71 1.27
CA SER A 58 -19.61 3.48 -0.13
C SER A 58 -20.87 2.62 -0.24
N ALA A 59 -21.02 1.61 0.63
CA ALA A 59 -22.23 0.79 0.72
C ALA A 59 -23.46 1.62 1.13
N VAL A 60 -23.33 2.46 2.17
CA VAL A 60 -24.43 3.33 2.63
C VAL A 60 -24.86 4.28 1.52
N VAL A 61 -23.92 4.96 0.87
CA VAL A 61 -24.24 5.88 -0.24
C VAL A 61 -24.96 5.16 -1.37
N THR A 62 -24.45 3.99 -1.78
CA THR A 62 -25.06 3.19 -2.85
C THR A 62 -26.48 2.74 -2.49
N VAL A 63 -26.70 2.25 -1.27
CA VAL A 63 -28.02 1.81 -0.80
C VAL A 63 -29.02 2.96 -0.81
N VAL A 64 -28.62 4.16 -0.41
CA VAL A 64 -29.50 5.34 -0.42
C VAL A 64 -29.80 5.77 -1.87
N CYS A 65 -28.78 5.82 -2.74
CA CYS A 65 -28.93 6.23 -4.14
C CYS A 65 -29.76 5.27 -4.99
N VAL A 66 -29.72 3.97 -4.70
CA VAL A 66 -30.55 2.97 -5.37
C VAL A 66 -31.91 2.83 -4.70
N GLY A 67 -31.95 2.85 -3.36
CA GLY A 67 -33.15 2.58 -2.56
C GLY A 67 -34.23 3.63 -2.71
N VAL A 68 -33.87 4.92 -2.76
CA VAL A 68 -34.84 6.02 -2.91
C VAL A 68 -35.60 5.96 -4.25
N PRO A 69 -34.95 5.88 -5.42
CA PRO A 69 -35.67 5.75 -6.70
C PRO A 69 -36.45 4.42 -6.78
N LEU A 70 -35.95 3.33 -6.19
CA LEU A 70 -36.65 2.05 -6.17
C LEU A 70 -37.94 2.11 -5.32
N ALA A 71 -37.89 2.74 -4.14
CA ALA A 71 -39.07 3.00 -3.33
C ALA A 71 -40.09 3.88 -4.06
N GLY A 72 -39.62 4.92 -4.75
CA GLY A 72 -40.44 5.78 -5.61
C GLY A 72 -41.14 5.00 -6.73
N MET A 73 -40.40 4.12 -7.42
CA MET A 73 -40.93 3.24 -8.45
C MET A 73 -42.03 2.32 -7.90
N VAL A 74 -41.77 1.62 -6.79
CA VAL A 74 -42.73 0.69 -6.17
C VAL A 74 -43.99 1.43 -5.72
N LEU A 75 -43.85 2.56 -5.03
CA LEU A 75 -45.00 3.36 -4.57
C LEU A 75 -45.84 3.88 -5.73
N LEU A 76 -45.22 4.37 -6.80
CA LEU A 76 -45.94 4.86 -7.98
C LEU A 76 -46.63 3.73 -8.75
N LEU A 77 -46.03 2.53 -8.82
CA LEU A 77 -46.66 1.36 -9.42
C LEU A 77 -47.84 0.86 -8.57
N VAL A 78 -47.72 0.85 -7.24
CA VAL A 78 -48.82 0.50 -6.33
C VAL A 78 -49.96 1.51 -6.42
N GLN A 79 -49.66 2.80 -6.46
CA GLN A 79 -50.65 3.86 -6.67
C GLN A 79 -51.34 3.70 -8.02
N ARG A 80 -50.61 3.38 -9.08
CA ARG A 80 -51.19 3.13 -10.40
C ARG A 80 -52.09 1.90 -10.46
N ARG A 81 -51.78 0.85 -9.69
CA ARG A 81 -52.66 -0.32 -9.55
C ARG A 81 -54.00 0.05 -8.92
N ARG A 82 -54.02 1.03 -8.01
CA ARG A 82 -55.24 1.54 -7.36
C ARG A 82 -55.97 2.59 -8.21
N ASP A 83 -55.23 3.49 -8.85
CA ASP A 83 -55.74 4.59 -9.66
C ASP A 83 -55.10 4.61 -11.06
N ARG A 84 -55.87 4.26 -12.09
CA ARG A 84 -55.40 4.28 -13.50
C ARG A 84 -55.06 5.67 -14.03
N ALA A 85 -55.40 6.74 -13.30
CA ALA A 85 -55.07 8.12 -13.67
C ALA A 85 -53.57 8.47 -13.51
N VAL A 86 -52.80 7.65 -12.80
CA VAL A 86 -51.35 7.83 -12.60
C VAL A 86 -50.58 7.44 -13.87
N THR A 87 -49.71 8.34 -14.34
CA THR A 87 -48.93 8.17 -15.58
C THR A 87 -47.71 7.27 -15.36
N LEU A 88 -47.27 6.59 -16.44
CA LEU A 88 -46.09 5.71 -16.43
C LEU A 88 -44.75 6.44 -16.34
N VAL A 89 -44.75 7.75 -16.56
CA VAL A 89 -43.54 8.58 -16.64
C VAL A 89 -42.76 8.52 -15.32
N GLY A 90 -43.45 8.58 -14.18
CA GLY A 90 -42.83 8.48 -12.85
C GLY A 90 -42.05 7.18 -12.62
N PRO A 91 -42.71 6.00 -12.71
CA PRO A 91 -42.04 4.70 -12.57
C PRO A 91 -40.88 4.48 -13.54
N VAL A 92 -41.03 4.88 -14.82
CA VAL A 92 -39.98 4.71 -15.84
C VAL A 92 -38.79 5.61 -15.52
N GLY A 93 -39.02 6.87 -15.13
CA GLY A 93 -37.94 7.78 -14.71
C GLY A 93 -37.18 7.24 -13.51
N CYS A 94 -37.89 6.76 -12.48
CA CYS A 94 -37.27 6.11 -11.32
C CYS A 94 -36.46 4.86 -11.72
N ALA A 95 -36.95 4.03 -12.63
CA ALA A 95 -36.23 2.84 -13.10
C ALA A 95 -34.91 3.22 -13.79
N VAL A 96 -34.89 4.28 -14.59
CA VAL A 96 -33.64 4.80 -15.19
C VAL A 96 -32.65 5.22 -14.12
N PHE A 97 -33.08 5.93 -13.07
CA PHE A 97 -32.19 6.31 -11.96
C PHE A 97 -31.70 5.11 -11.14
N VAL A 98 -32.51 4.06 -10.96
CA VAL A 98 -32.06 2.81 -10.34
C VAL A 98 -30.93 2.18 -11.14
N VAL A 99 -31.09 2.06 -12.46
CA VAL A 99 -30.05 1.47 -13.33
C VAL A 99 -28.79 2.32 -13.30
N LEU A 100 -28.94 3.65 -13.43
CA LEU A 100 -27.79 4.57 -13.37
C LEU A 100 -27.06 4.48 -12.03
N ALA A 101 -27.77 4.52 -10.90
CA ALA A 101 -27.16 4.42 -9.57
C ALA A 101 -26.50 3.05 -9.34
N ALA A 102 -27.14 1.96 -9.76
CA ALA A 102 -26.58 0.61 -9.62
C ALA A 102 -25.29 0.43 -10.43
N VAL A 103 -25.25 0.94 -11.67
CA VAL A 103 -24.05 0.84 -12.52
C VAL A 103 -22.96 1.82 -12.07
N SER A 104 -23.30 3.08 -11.80
CA SER A 104 -22.31 4.12 -11.52
C SER A 104 -21.75 4.11 -10.09
N LEU A 105 -22.52 3.64 -9.10
CA LEU A 105 -22.12 3.60 -7.69
C LEU A 105 -22.04 2.17 -7.15
N GLY A 106 -22.92 1.27 -7.60
CA GLY A 106 -22.92 -0.12 -7.15
C GLY A 106 -21.71 -0.92 -7.62
N TYR A 107 -21.35 -0.83 -8.91
CA TYR A 107 -20.16 -1.50 -9.43
C TYR A 107 -18.86 -1.15 -8.71
N PRO A 108 -18.48 0.14 -8.54
CA PRO A 108 -17.24 0.48 -7.84
C PRO A 108 -17.30 0.12 -6.34
N THR A 109 -18.47 0.17 -5.71
CA THR A 109 -18.64 -0.26 -4.31
C THR A 109 -18.38 -1.77 -4.14
N VAL A 110 -18.85 -2.61 -5.08
CA VAL A 110 -18.55 -4.05 -5.07
C VAL A 110 -17.04 -4.31 -5.22
N ARG A 111 -16.34 -3.55 -6.05
CA ARG A 111 -14.88 -3.65 -6.21
C ARG A 111 -14.13 -3.34 -4.91
N VAL A 112 -14.56 -2.29 -4.18
CA VAL A 112 -14.00 -1.96 -2.86
C VAL A 112 -14.28 -3.08 -1.85
N ALA A 113 -15.49 -3.64 -1.87
CA ALA A 113 -15.85 -4.76 -0.99
C ALA A 113 -15.05 -6.05 -1.29
N GLN A 114 -14.76 -6.33 -2.57
CA GLN A 114 -13.91 -7.45 -2.98
C GLN A 114 -12.48 -7.28 -2.45
N ALA A 115 -11.89 -6.09 -2.63
CA ALA A 115 -10.56 -5.80 -2.12
C ALA A 115 -10.49 -5.91 -0.58
N TRP A 116 -11.51 -5.43 0.13
CA TRP A 116 -11.60 -5.60 1.58
C TRP A 116 -11.73 -7.07 2.00
N ALA A 117 -12.51 -7.88 1.27
CA ALA A 117 -12.64 -9.30 1.56
C ALA A 117 -11.32 -10.06 1.34
N GLU A 118 -10.59 -9.74 0.26
CA GLU A 118 -9.25 -10.28 0.00
C GLU A 118 -8.27 -9.88 1.11
N GLU A 119 -8.35 -8.65 1.61
CA GLU A 119 -7.51 -8.15 2.70
C GLU A 119 -7.79 -8.87 4.03
N GLU A 120 -9.07 -9.07 4.39
CA GLU A 120 -9.45 -9.83 5.58
C GLU A 120 -9.04 -11.32 5.47
N GLU A 121 -9.16 -11.90 4.28
CA GLU A 121 -8.67 -13.25 4.02
C GLU A 121 -7.15 -13.33 4.20
N GLN A 122 -6.40 -12.34 3.71
CA GLN A 122 -4.95 -12.25 3.94
C GLN A 122 -4.62 -12.09 5.42
N ARG A 123 -5.32 -11.21 6.16
CA ARG A 123 -5.12 -11.04 7.61
C ARG A 123 -5.44 -12.28 8.43
N ALA A 124 -6.39 -13.09 7.97
CA ALA A 124 -6.72 -14.35 8.62
C ALA A 124 -5.63 -15.43 8.40
N GLN A 125 -4.69 -15.24 7.46
CA GLN A 125 -3.60 -16.17 7.26
C GLN A 125 -2.54 -16.02 8.36
N PRO A 126 -1.97 -17.14 8.84
CA PRO A 126 -0.82 -17.06 9.72
C PRO A 126 0.39 -16.48 8.98
N PRO A 127 1.34 -15.85 9.70
CA PRO A 127 2.62 -15.46 9.12
C PRO A 127 3.30 -16.67 8.47
N THR A 128 4.02 -16.43 7.38
CA THR A 128 4.73 -17.48 6.67
C THR A 128 5.85 -18.09 7.52
N ALA A 129 6.29 -19.29 7.13
CA ALA A 129 7.45 -19.93 7.77
C ALA A 129 8.73 -19.11 7.62
N LEU A 130 8.83 -18.28 6.57
CA LEU A 130 9.97 -17.39 6.36
C LEU A 130 9.95 -16.22 7.34
N GLU A 131 8.81 -15.58 7.51
CA GLU A 131 8.61 -14.44 8.40
C GLU A 131 8.78 -14.83 9.88
N THR A 132 8.51 -16.09 10.23
CA THR A 132 8.71 -16.65 11.57
C THR A 132 10.00 -17.46 11.71
N SER A 133 10.88 -17.43 10.70
CA SER A 133 12.09 -18.26 10.67
C SER A 133 13.14 -17.87 11.72
N ARG A 134 13.08 -16.63 12.23
CA ARG A 134 14.05 -16.05 13.17
C ARG A 134 13.36 -15.24 14.25
N THR A 135 13.92 -15.29 15.46
CA THR A 135 13.63 -14.29 16.49
C THR A 135 14.46 -13.02 16.26
N GLU A 136 14.08 -11.92 16.91
CA GLU A 136 14.84 -10.65 16.93
C GLU A 136 16.32 -10.86 17.25
N ALA A 137 16.63 -11.49 18.39
CA ALA A 137 18.00 -11.77 18.78
C ALA A 137 18.77 -12.64 17.77
N GLN A 138 18.10 -13.59 17.10
CA GLN A 138 18.72 -14.41 16.06
C GLN A 138 18.98 -13.61 14.79
N ALA A 139 18.06 -12.74 14.39
CA ALA A 139 18.23 -11.90 13.21
C ALA A 139 19.41 -10.94 13.38
N GLU A 140 19.51 -10.28 14.53
CA GLU A 140 20.63 -9.38 14.84
C GLU A 140 21.96 -10.11 14.92
N GLN A 141 21.98 -11.28 15.56
CA GLN A 141 23.20 -12.08 15.67
C GLN A 141 23.65 -12.62 14.31
N ASP A 142 22.74 -13.15 13.49
CA ASP A 142 23.05 -13.68 12.16
C ASP A 142 23.48 -12.56 11.20
N LEU A 143 22.83 -11.39 11.25
CA LEU A 143 23.27 -10.21 10.49
C LEU A 143 24.67 -9.78 10.89
N ALA A 144 24.96 -9.71 12.19
CA ALA A 144 26.28 -9.35 12.68
C ALA A 144 27.36 -10.37 12.27
N ASP A 145 27.05 -11.67 12.29
CA ASP A 145 27.98 -12.72 11.84
C ASP A 145 28.30 -12.59 10.34
N VAL A 146 27.27 -12.47 9.49
CA VAL A 146 27.44 -12.32 8.04
C VAL A 146 28.17 -11.01 7.74
N GLY A 147 27.79 -9.91 8.42
CA GLY A 147 28.38 -8.59 8.28
C GLY A 147 29.86 -8.59 8.65
N GLN A 148 30.21 -9.16 9.81
CA GLN A 148 31.59 -9.25 10.26
C GLN A 148 32.44 -10.12 9.32
N ARG A 149 31.89 -11.22 8.78
CA ARG A 149 32.58 -12.03 7.77
C ARG A 149 32.79 -11.27 6.48
N ALA A 150 31.82 -10.48 6.02
CA ALA A 150 31.93 -9.64 4.85
C ALA A 150 32.99 -8.53 5.03
N VAL A 151 33.00 -7.84 6.18
CA VAL A 151 34.02 -6.83 6.51
C VAL A 151 35.41 -7.45 6.58
N THR A 152 35.53 -8.62 7.22
CA THR A 152 36.81 -9.34 7.28
C THR A 152 37.30 -9.75 5.87
N ALA A 153 36.37 -10.11 4.99
CA ALA A 153 36.65 -10.47 3.60
C ALA A 153 37.05 -9.26 2.73
N LEU A 154 36.58 -8.04 3.04
CA LEU A 154 37.03 -6.80 2.40
C LEU A 154 38.49 -6.45 2.70
N GLY A 155 39.02 -6.90 3.85
CA GLY A 155 40.41 -6.76 4.24
C GLY A 155 40.68 -5.71 5.32
N ALA A 156 41.77 -5.89 6.06
CA ALA A 156 42.10 -5.14 7.28
C ALA A 156 42.59 -3.69 7.06
N GLU A 157 42.69 -3.21 5.82
CA GLU A 157 43.32 -1.93 5.49
C GLU A 157 42.41 -0.72 5.75
N LEU A 158 41.10 -0.91 5.92
CA LEU A 158 40.10 0.16 6.04
C LEU A 158 39.87 0.66 7.49
N GLY A 159 40.61 0.14 8.47
CA GLY A 159 40.48 0.55 9.89
C GLY A 159 39.23 0.01 10.60
N SER A 160 38.95 0.50 11.81
CA SER A 160 37.71 0.19 12.54
C SER A 160 36.61 1.14 12.07
N GLY A 161 35.86 0.75 11.03
CA GLY A 161 34.65 1.47 10.63
C GLY A 161 33.56 1.43 11.69
N GLU A 162 32.55 2.27 11.51
CA GLU A 162 31.38 2.37 12.39
C GLU A 162 30.33 1.35 11.98
N VAL A 163 29.66 0.76 12.96
CA VAL A 163 28.59 -0.22 12.75
C VAL A 163 27.27 0.38 13.18
N GLY A 164 26.37 0.56 12.22
CA GLY A 164 24.98 0.97 12.45
C GLY A 164 24.04 -0.23 12.47
N ARG A 165 23.03 -0.19 13.35
CA ARG A 165 21.91 -1.13 13.34
C ARG A 165 20.61 -0.35 13.28
N TYR A 166 19.73 -0.75 12.37
CA TYR A 166 18.47 -0.06 12.14
C TYR A 166 17.32 -1.06 12.09
N THR A 167 16.20 -0.66 12.66
CA THR A 167 14.94 -1.41 12.54
C THR A 167 13.88 -0.54 11.88
N ARG A 168 13.12 -1.15 10.97
CA ARG A 168 12.02 -0.49 10.26
C ARG A 168 10.77 -1.34 10.35
N ALA A 169 9.64 -0.70 10.66
CA ALA A 169 8.34 -1.34 10.58
C ALA A 169 8.03 -1.73 9.13
N CYS A 170 7.51 -2.94 8.95
CA CYS A 170 7.10 -3.45 7.64
C CYS A 170 5.81 -4.26 7.76
N SER A 171 5.13 -4.46 6.63
CA SER A 171 3.95 -5.33 6.56
C SER A 171 4.38 -6.73 6.15
N LEU A 172 3.93 -7.71 6.93
CA LEU A 172 4.02 -9.14 6.60
C LEU A 172 3.05 -9.49 5.47
N SER A 173 3.14 -10.70 4.94
CA SER A 173 2.26 -11.22 3.88
C SER A 173 0.79 -11.29 4.31
N ASN A 174 0.55 -11.46 5.62
CA ASN A 174 -0.78 -11.41 6.21
C ASN A 174 -1.16 -10.00 6.70
N LEU A 175 -0.42 -8.96 6.29
CA LEU A 175 -0.65 -7.56 6.63
C LEU A 175 -0.52 -7.24 8.13
N ALA A 176 -0.09 -8.19 8.95
CA ALA A 176 0.32 -7.89 10.32
C ALA A 176 1.64 -7.10 10.30
N GLN A 177 1.90 -6.41 11.41
CA GLN A 177 3.12 -5.63 11.56
C GLN A 177 4.29 -6.56 11.86
N GLY A 178 5.39 -6.35 11.14
CA GLY A 178 6.68 -6.98 11.37
C GLY A 178 7.80 -5.96 11.43
N THR A 179 9.01 -6.44 11.59
CA THR A 179 10.22 -5.63 11.66
C THR A 179 11.23 -6.12 10.63
N ARG A 180 11.84 -5.17 9.95
CA ARG A 180 13.01 -5.38 9.10
C ARG A 180 14.24 -4.90 9.83
N TYR A 181 15.28 -5.72 9.81
CA TYR A 181 16.56 -5.42 10.46
C TYR A 181 17.60 -5.10 9.39
N THR A 182 18.33 -4.03 9.61
CA THR A 182 19.44 -3.60 8.78
C THR A 182 20.69 -3.54 9.64
N TRP A 183 21.77 -4.12 9.14
CA TRP A 183 23.10 -4.00 9.69
C TRP A 183 23.98 -3.32 8.66
N GLU A 184 24.66 -2.24 9.06
CA GLU A 184 25.50 -1.45 8.18
C GLU A 184 26.86 -1.25 8.82
N TRP A 185 27.90 -1.32 8.00
CA TRP A 185 29.26 -0.96 8.36
C TRP A 185 29.79 0.01 7.31
N SER A 186 30.35 1.11 7.77
CA SER A 186 31.02 2.06 6.89
C SER A 186 32.36 2.47 7.49
N ALA A 187 33.38 2.56 6.66
CA ALA A 187 34.68 3.11 7.01
C ALA A 187 35.06 4.14 5.97
N SER A 188 35.50 5.31 6.42
CA SER A 188 35.99 6.38 5.55
C SER A 188 37.18 7.06 6.20
N SER A 189 38.28 7.21 5.45
CA SER A 189 39.39 8.07 5.86
C SER A 189 39.17 9.55 5.51
N VAL A 190 38.00 9.88 4.95
CA VAL A 190 37.62 11.23 4.52
C VAL A 190 36.78 11.87 5.65
N PRO A 191 37.14 13.08 6.12
CA PRO A 191 36.38 13.79 7.14
C PRO A 191 34.93 14.06 6.71
N GLU A 192 33.98 13.87 7.63
CA GLU A 192 32.58 14.19 7.38
C GLU A 192 32.35 15.71 7.23
N GLY A 193 31.48 16.10 6.30
CA GLY A 193 30.95 17.46 6.18
C GLY A 193 31.56 18.35 5.08
N GLU A 194 32.62 17.91 4.39
CA GLU A 194 33.17 18.66 3.24
C GLU A 194 32.57 18.16 1.91
N PRO A 195 31.86 19.02 1.14
CA PRO A 195 31.34 18.63 -0.16
C PRO A 195 32.48 18.39 -1.14
N ARG A 196 32.61 17.16 -1.63
CA ARG A 196 33.64 16.75 -2.58
C ARG A 196 33.21 16.93 -4.03
N SER A 197 34.14 17.40 -4.85
CA SER A 197 33.97 17.48 -6.29
C SER A 197 33.86 16.09 -6.93
N ASP A 198 33.25 16.00 -8.11
CA ASP A 198 33.16 14.75 -8.86
C ASP A 198 34.54 14.21 -9.24
N ALA A 199 35.51 15.10 -9.50
CA ALA A 199 36.88 14.73 -9.84
C ALA A 199 37.61 14.06 -8.67
N GLU A 200 37.36 14.52 -7.44
CA GLU A 200 37.91 13.89 -6.23
C GLU A 200 37.29 12.52 -5.98
N ARG A 201 35.97 12.36 -6.21
CA ARG A 201 35.30 11.06 -6.11
C ARG A 201 35.82 10.07 -7.16
N ALA A 202 35.98 10.51 -8.41
CA ALA A 202 36.52 9.67 -9.48
C ALA A 202 37.99 9.28 -9.23
N ALA A 203 38.78 10.14 -8.58
CA ALA A 203 40.16 9.83 -8.23
C ALA A 203 40.29 8.70 -7.19
N ASP A 204 39.27 8.52 -6.35
CA ASP A 204 39.23 7.49 -5.30
C ASP A 204 38.74 6.13 -5.80
N GLU A 205 38.20 6.07 -7.02
CA GLU A 205 37.80 4.81 -7.62
C GLU A 205 39.01 3.87 -7.78
N LEU A 206 38.79 2.62 -7.41
CA LEU A 206 39.76 1.56 -7.60
C LEU A 206 39.74 1.10 -9.07
N PRO A 207 40.90 0.76 -9.65
CA PRO A 207 40.93 0.06 -10.92
C PRO A 207 40.09 -1.23 -10.86
N ALA A 208 39.34 -1.54 -11.91
CA ALA A 208 38.40 -2.67 -11.93
C ALA A 208 39.01 -4.02 -11.49
N ALA A 209 40.28 -4.28 -11.84
CA ALA A 209 40.96 -5.51 -11.44
C ALA A 209 41.25 -5.58 -9.93
N GLU A 210 41.60 -4.45 -9.32
CA GLU A 210 41.83 -4.37 -7.87
C GLU A 210 40.51 -4.41 -7.09
N LEU A 211 39.49 -3.73 -7.63
CA LEU A 211 38.14 -3.77 -7.08
C LEU A 211 37.57 -5.19 -7.07
N GLU A 212 37.66 -5.91 -8.19
CA GLU A 212 37.22 -7.30 -8.28
C GLU A 212 38.01 -8.21 -7.33
N GLN A 213 39.32 -7.99 -7.19
CA GLN A 213 40.16 -8.74 -6.24
C GLN A 213 39.71 -8.55 -4.79
N ARG A 214 39.31 -7.32 -4.40
CA ARG A 214 38.84 -7.01 -3.04
C ARG A 214 37.41 -7.47 -2.78
N ILE A 215 36.54 -7.43 -3.78
CA ILE A 215 35.11 -7.74 -3.63
C ILE A 215 34.79 -9.23 -3.84
N ALA A 216 35.58 -9.97 -4.64
CA ALA A 216 35.32 -11.39 -4.90
C ALA A 216 35.19 -12.27 -3.62
N PRO A 217 35.99 -12.07 -2.55
CA PRO A 217 35.80 -12.80 -1.29
C PRO A 217 34.47 -12.49 -0.60
N VAL A 218 34.00 -11.23 -0.65
CA VAL A 218 32.72 -10.80 -0.07
C VAL A 218 31.55 -11.44 -0.81
N ARG A 219 31.67 -11.55 -2.14
CA ARG A 219 30.70 -12.22 -2.98
C ARG A 219 30.47 -13.67 -2.54
N GLU A 220 31.55 -14.36 -2.15
CA GLU A 220 31.45 -15.72 -1.64
C GLU A 220 30.73 -15.76 -0.28
N VAL A 221 31.01 -14.82 0.61
CA VAL A 221 30.27 -14.68 1.89
C VAL A 221 28.77 -14.50 1.64
N PHE A 222 28.39 -13.66 0.67
CA PHE A 222 26.99 -13.43 0.31
C PHE A 222 26.32 -14.68 -0.28
N ARG A 223 27.03 -15.41 -1.14
CA ARG A 223 26.54 -16.69 -1.70
C ARG A 223 26.37 -17.76 -0.61
N ASP A 224 27.31 -17.87 0.31
CA ASP A 224 27.23 -18.76 1.47
C ASP A 224 26.06 -18.40 2.39
N ALA A 225 25.70 -17.11 2.47
CA ALA A 225 24.52 -16.63 3.16
C ALA A 225 23.20 -16.87 2.40
N GLY A 226 23.26 -17.46 1.19
CA GLY A 226 22.10 -17.81 0.37
C GLY A 226 21.64 -16.69 -0.58
N LEU A 227 22.46 -15.67 -0.81
CA LEU A 227 22.15 -14.58 -1.75
C LEU A 227 22.60 -14.93 -3.17
N ARG A 228 21.85 -14.43 -4.14
CA ARG A 228 22.18 -14.52 -5.56
C ARG A 228 22.76 -13.19 -6.01
N ASP A 229 23.85 -13.25 -6.77
CA ASP A 229 24.46 -12.06 -7.36
C ASP A 229 23.49 -11.36 -8.30
N ALA A 230 23.35 -10.05 -8.08
CA ALA A 230 22.48 -9.18 -8.85
C ALA A 230 23.23 -8.10 -9.61
N ASP A 231 24.55 -8.00 -9.41
CA ASP A 231 25.36 -6.92 -9.98
C ASP A 231 26.23 -7.35 -11.17
N PRO A 232 25.87 -6.95 -12.40
CA PRO A 232 26.63 -7.25 -13.60
C PRO A 232 27.68 -6.18 -13.97
N LEU A 233 27.75 -5.03 -13.26
CA LEU A 233 28.54 -3.86 -13.70
C LEU A 233 29.88 -3.69 -12.96
N GLY A 234 30.11 -4.43 -11.88
CA GLY A 234 31.45 -4.65 -11.30
C GLY A 234 32.03 -3.49 -10.48
N TRP A 235 31.23 -2.50 -10.10
CA TRP A 235 31.66 -1.39 -9.23
C TRP A 235 31.40 -1.63 -7.74
N ASN A 236 30.54 -2.60 -7.44
CA ASN A 236 30.06 -3.01 -6.13
C ASN A 236 29.53 -4.45 -6.27
N VAL A 237 29.24 -5.10 -5.14
CA VAL A 237 28.50 -6.35 -5.13
C VAL A 237 27.17 -6.15 -4.43
N ARG A 238 26.12 -6.59 -5.11
CA ARG A 238 24.76 -6.62 -4.61
C ARG A 238 24.23 -8.04 -4.71
N GLY A 239 23.66 -8.54 -3.62
CA GLY A 239 23.06 -9.85 -3.53
C GLY A 239 21.59 -9.76 -3.12
N TYR A 240 20.73 -10.57 -3.76
CA TYR A 240 19.33 -10.70 -3.38
C TYR A 240 18.99 -12.12 -2.95
N GLY A 241 18.26 -12.25 -1.85
CA GLY A 241 17.80 -13.51 -1.30
C GLY A 241 16.28 -13.62 -1.33
N ASP A 242 15.80 -14.85 -1.54
CA ASP A 242 14.40 -15.23 -1.29
C ASP A 242 14.21 -15.77 0.14
N GLY A 243 15.30 -15.75 0.93
CA GLY A 243 15.36 -16.25 2.30
C GLY A 243 15.17 -15.14 3.34
N TRP A 244 15.73 -15.35 4.52
CA TRP A 244 15.63 -14.41 5.63
C TRP A 244 16.43 -13.13 5.39
N LEU A 245 17.52 -13.25 4.63
CA LEU A 245 18.34 -12.14 4.17
C LEU A 245 17.77 -11.70 2.81
N HIS A 246 17.26 -10.49 2.74
CA HIS A 246 16.60 -9.94 1.56
C HIS A 246 17.63 -9.37 0.60
N GLU A 247 18.54 -8.56 1.14
CA GLU A 247 19.50 -7.82 0.35
C GLU A 247 20.85 -7.73 1.09
N ALA A 248 21.93 -7.77 0.32
CA ALA A 248 23.24 -7.37 0.78
C ALA A 248 23.92 -6.48 -0.26
N PHE A 249 24.73 -5.57 0.24
CA PHE A 249 25.53 -4.65 -0.53
C PHE A 249 26.94 -4.59 0.05
N ALA A 250 27.94 -4.55 -0.83
CA ALA A 250 29.30 -4.21 -0.45
C ALA A 250 29.97 -3.35 -1.54
N GLY A 251 30.67 -2.31 -1.10
CA GLY A 251 31.43 -1.41 -1.96
C GLY A 251 32.78 -1.08 -1.32
N VAL A 252 33.79 -0.82 -2.16
CA VAL A 252 35.11 -0.38 -1.69
C VAL A 252 35.72 0.59 -2.68
N THR A 253 36.34 1.63 -2.15
CA THR A 253 37.14 2.62 -2.87
C THR A 253 38.55 2.63 -2.29
N LYS A 254 39.42 3.54 -2.74
CA LYS A 254 40.75 3.73 -2.14
C LYS A 254 40.70 4.23 -0.69
N VAL A 255 39.62 4.90 -0.30
CA VAL A 255 39.52 5.65 0.96
C VAL A 255 38.30 5.28 1.78
N SER A 256 37.39 4.46 1.25
CA SER A 256 36.17 4.04 1.93
C SER A 256 35.82 2.59 1.65
N GLY A 257 35.03 2.00 2.54
CA GLY A 257 34.36 0.74 2.30
C GLY A 257 33.04 0.69 3.06
N ASP A 258 32.06 0.05 2.44
CA ASP A 258 30.69 0.01 2.93
C ASP A 258 30.15 -1.42 2.78
N VAL A 259 29.47 -1.91 3.81
CA VAL A 259 28.74 -3.17 3.80
C VAL A 259 27.37 -2.92 4.41
N SER A 260 26.31 -3.28 3.70
CA SER A 260 24.94 -3.18 4.21
C SER A 260 24.21 -4.49 3.99
N LEU A 261 23.51 -4.95 5.02
CA LEU A 261 22.74 -6.20 5.03
C LEU A 261 21.33 -5.89 5.51
N GLU A 262 20.32 -6.40 4.80
CA GLU A 262 18.92 -6.18 5.13
C GLU A 262 18.15 -7.50 5.13
N THR A 263 17.38 -7.75 6.19
CA THR A 263 16.50 -8.92 6.25
C THR A 263 15.24 -8.74 5.41
N THR A 264 14.53 -9.84 5.16
CA THR A 264 13.11 -9.76 4.84
C THR A 264 12.32 -9.23 6.04
N CYS A 265 11.02 -8.96 5.86
CA CYS A 265 10.15 -8.60 6.98
C CYS A 265 9.98 -9.82 7.90
N LEU A 266 10.34 -9.70 9.18
CA LEU A 266 10.22 -10.76 10.17
C LEU A 266 9.08 -10.46 11.15
N ALA A 267 8.43 -11.50 11.64
CA ALA A 267 7.36 -11.36 12.62
C ALA A 267 7.94 -11.00 14.00
N GLY A 268 7.40 -9.95 14.62
CA GLY A 268 7.88 -9.42 15.89
C GLY A 268 8.87 -8.27 15.73
N GLY A 269 9.58 -7.93 16.82
CA GLY A 269 10.56 -6.84 16.87
C GLY A 269 9.98 -5.48 17.30
N PRO A 270 10.85 -4.49 17.53
CA PRO A 270 10.49 -3.18 18.06
C PRO A 270 9.75 -2.28 17.04
N GLY A 271 9.78 -2.61 15.74
CA GLY A 271 9.23 -1.79 14.68
C GLY A 271 10.23 -0.74 14.19
N ASP A 272 9.86 0.55 14.26
CA ASP A 272 10.77 1.64 13.92
C ASP A 272 11.64 1.95 15.14
N GLY A 273 12.93 1.64 15.03
CA GLY A 273 13.92 1.91 16.06
C GLY A 273 15.25 2.21 15.40
N VAL A 274 15.76 3.41 15.69
CA VAL A 274 17.18 3.69 15.50
C VAL A 274 17.80 3.39 16.87
N ASP A 275 18.64 2.35 16.94
CA ASP A 275 19.50 2.20 18.11
C ASP A 275 20.59 3.28 18.00
N GLU A 276 20.27 4.48 18.48
CA GLU A 276 21.24 5.54 18.77
C GLU A 276 21.94 5.24 20.11
N ASP A 277 22.59 4.08 20.22
CA ASP A 277 23.34 3.72 21.43
C ASP A 277 24.86 3.76 21.18
N GLU A 278 25.44 4.82 21.78
CA GLU A 278 26.84 5.10 22.21
C GLU A 278 27.88 5.63 21.21
#